data_AF-A0A7X8EU72-F1
#
_entry.id   AF-A0A7X8EU72-F1
#
_cell.length_a   1.000
_cell.length_b   1.000
_cell.length_c   1.000
_cell.angle_alpha   90.00
_cell.angle_beta   90.00
_cell.angle_gamma   90.00
#
_symmetry.space_group_name_H-M   'P 1'
#
loop_
_entity.id
_entity.type
_entity.pdbx_description
1 polymer ?
#
loop_
_entity_poly.entity_id
_entity_poly.type
_entity_poly.pdbx_seq_one_letter_code
_entity_poly.pdbx_strand_id
1 'polypeptide(L)'
;VLGPKGLMPNPKAGTVTMDVTKAIQDIKAGKIEYRLDKTNIIHVPIGKVSFGSEKLSENFQTLLSAVIKAKPTAAKGQYLKSIVLSTTMGPGIKINTAKVTE
;
A
#
# COMPACT_ATOMS: atom_id res chain seq x y z
N VAL A 1 -9.75 7.42 -23.07
CA VAL A 1 -10.76 7.90 -22.10
C VAL A 1 -10.59 7.36 -20.66
N LEU A 2 -10.00 6.16 -20.44
CA LEU A 2 -9.83 5.59 -19.08
C LEU A 2 -8.43 5.72 -18.45
N GLY A 3 -7.38 5.93 -19.26
CA GLY A 3 -6.00 6.08 -18.79
C GLY A 3 -5.77 7.17 -17.73
N PRO A 4 -6.20 8.44 -17.94
CA PRO A 4 -5.92 9.52 -16.99
C PRO A 4 -6.74 9.45 -15.70
N LYS A 5 -7.85 8.67 -15.67
CA LYS A 5 -8.67 8.48 -14.46
C LYS A 5 -8.18 7.32 -13.58
N GLY A 6 -7.16 6.56 -14.00
CA GLY A 6 -6.63 5.44 -13.21
C GLY A 6 -7.57 4.25 -13.03
N LEU A 7 -8.75 4.28 -13.65
CA LEU A 7 -9.79 3.23 -13.59
C LEU A 7 -9.60 2.13 -14.64
N MET A 8 -8.46 2.13 -15.35
CA MET A 8 -8.19 1.12 -16.37
C MET A 8 -7.99 -0.24 -15.70
N PRO A 9 -8.80 -1.28 -16.03
CA PRO A 9 -8.63 -2.61 -15.48
C PRO A 9 -7.23 -3.13 -15.79
N ASN A 10 -6.56 -3.68 -14.77
CA ASN A 10 -5.19 -4.12 -14.87
C ASN A 10 -5.08 -5.59 -14.41
N PRO A 11 -4.58 -6.51 -15.25
CA PRO A 11 -4.34 -7.90 -14.85
C PRO A 11 -3.43 -8.03 -13.64
N LYS A 12 -2.44 -7.12 -13.48
CA LYS A 12 -1.55 -7.11 -12.30
C LYS A 12 -2.27 -6.73 -11.02
N ALA A 13 -3.34 -5.94 -11.12
CA ALA A 13 -4.20 -5.59 -9.99
C ALA A 13 -5.17 -6.73 -9.62
N GLY A 14 -5.23 -7.81 -10.42
CA GLY A 14 -6.23 -8.85 -10.26
C GLY A 14 -7.65 -8.37 -10.52
N THR A 15 -7.82 -7.24 -11.24
CA THR A 15 -9.15 -6.73 -11.66
C THR A 15 -9.60 -7.31 -13.00
N VAL A 16 -8.71 -8.04 -13.69
CA VAL A 16 -9.02 -8.84 -14.89
C VAL A 16 -8.78 -10.30 -14.53
N THR A 17 -9.83 -10.99 -14.08
CA THR A 17 -9.80 -12.41 -13.74
C THR A 17 -11.05 -13.10 -14.28
N MET A 18 -11.00 -14.43 -14.40
CA MET A 18 -12.16 -15.24 -14.78
C MET A 18 -13.15 -15.42 -13.61
N ASP A 19 -12.74 -15.08 -12.39
CA ASP A 19 -13.51 -15.29 -11.15
C ASP A 19 -13.96 -13.93 -10.56
N VAL A 20 -14.99 -13.37 -11.19
CA VAL A 20 -15.48 -12.00 -10.96
C VAL A 20 -16.10 -11.82 -9.57
N THR A 21 -16.76 -12.86 -9.04
CA THR A 21 -17.42 -12.83 -7.73
C THR A 21 -16.42 -12.67 -6.60
N LYS A 22 -15.30 -13.40 -6.62
CA LYS A 22 -14.23 -13.23 -5.64
C LYS A 22 -13.56 -11.87 -5.75
N ALA A 23 -13.29 -11.40 -6.97
CA ALA A 23 -12.70 -10.08 -7.19
C ALA A 23 -13.58 -8.95 -6.62
N ILE A 24 -14.91 -9.05 -6.76
CA ILE A 24 -15.85 -8.08 -6.18
C ILE A 24 -15.84 -8.14 -4.65
N GLN A 25 -15.82 -9.35 -4.06
CA GLN A 25 -15.76 -9.51 -2.60
C GLN A 25 -14.48 -8.93 -2.02
N ASP A 26 -13.33 -9.21 -2.64
CA ASP A 26 -12.02 -8.71 -2.21
C ASP A 26 -11.93 -7.19 -2.29
N ILE A 27 -12.44 -6.60 -3.37
CA ILE A 27 -12.46 -5.13 -3.55
C ILE A 27 -13.38 -4.49 -2.50
N LYS A 28 -14.55 -5.08 -2.24
CA LYS A 28 -15.48 -4.60 -1.19
C LYS A 28 -14.91 -4.76 0.22
N ALA A 29 -14.10 -5.79 0.46
CA ALA A 29 -13.42 -6.02 1.72
C ALA A 29 -12.29 -5.00 1.98
N GLY A 30 -12.03 -4.09 1.05
CA GLY A 30 -11.06 -3.01 1.23
C GLY A 30 -9.65 -3.36 0.77
N LYS A 31 -9.51 -4.26 -0.23
CA LYS A 31 -8.23 -4.51 -0.88
C LYS A 31 -7.73 -3.23 -1.56
N ILE A 32 -6.62 -2.69 -1.06
CA ILE A 32 -5.98 -1.50 -1.62
C ILE A 32 -4.81 -1.93 -2.51
N GLU A 33 -4.80 -1.47 -3.75
CA GLU A 33 -3.67 -1.64 -4.66
C GLU A 33 -2.63 -0.56 -4.35
N TYR A 34 -1.39 -0.98 -4.12
CA TYR A 34 -0.25 -0.08 -4.07
C TYR A 34 0.48 -0.09 -5.41
N ARG A 35 0.74 1.11 -5.95
CA ARG A 35 1.47 1.30 -7.20
C ARG A 35 2.72 2.13 -6.92
N LEU A 36 3.81 1.78 -7.59
CA LEU A 36 5.03 2.58 -7.61
C LEU A 36 4.82 3.80 -8.54
N ASP A 37 5.18 4.97 -8.04
CA ASP A 37 5.27 6.16 -8.88
C ASP A 37 6.57 6.13 -9.73
N LYS A 38 6.79 7.16 -10.56
CA LYS A 38 8.02 7.28 -11.38
C LYS A 38 9.28 7.51 -10.53
N THR A 39 9.13 8.04 -9.32
CA THR A 39 10.22 8.25 -8.36
C THR A 39 10.46 7.03 -7.44
N ASN A 40 9.79 5.90 -7.70
CA ASN A 40 9.84 4.65 -6.95
C ASN A 40 9.36 4.78 -5.49
N ILE A 41 8.42 5.68 -5.23
CA ILE A 41 7.75 5.84 -3.95
C ILE A 41 6.39 5.12 -3.99
N ILE A 42 6.06 4.46 -2.88
CA ILE A 42 4.77 3.80 -2.67
C ILE A 42 3.89 4.73 -1.82
N HIS A 43 2.75 5.13 -2.36
CA HIS A 43 1.74 5.92 -1.64
C HIS A 43 0.52 5.05 -1.36
N VAL A 44 0.18 4.85 -0.09
CA VAL A 44 -0.97 4.03 0.30
C VAL A 44 -1.71 4.68 1.47
N PRO A 45 -3.03 4.86 1.37
CA PRO A 45 -3.84 5.28 2.51
C PRO A 45 -4.01 4.12 3.49
N ILE A 46 -3.50 4.27 4.72
CA ILE A 46 -3.62 3.27 5.79
C ILE A 46 -4.97 3.30 6.51
N GLY A 47 -5.75 4.38 6.36
CA GLY A 47 -7.06 4.52 7.00
C GLY A 47 -7.46 5.97 7.25
N LYS A 48 -8.48 6.16 8.09
CA LYS A 48 -8.95 7.45 8.59
C LYS A 48 -8.69 7.56 10.09
N VAL A 49 -8.62 8.79 10.60
CA VAL A 49 -8.46 9.08 12.04
C VAL A 49 -9.58 8.43 12.88
N SER A 50 -10.77 8.25 12.29
CA SER A 50 -11.93 7.62 12.93
C SER A 50 -11.80 6.12 13.19
N PHE A 51 -10.73 5.44 12.74
CA PHE A 51 -10.56 4.00 12.91
C PHE A 51 -9.96 3.60 14.27
N GLY A 52 -9.45 4.57 15.05
CA GLY A 52 -8.76 4.31 16.31
C GLY A 52 -7.30 3.88 16.10
N SER A 53 -6.49 4.02 17.16
CA SER A 53 -5.04 3.77 17.11
C SER A 53 -4.68 2.32 16.79
N GLU A 54 -5.38 1.36 17.39
CA GLU A 54 -5.08 -0.07 17.26
C GLU A 54 -5.23 -0.56 15.82
N LYS A 55 -6.36 -0.24 15.17
CA LYS A 55 -6.62 -0.62 13.76
C LYS A 55 -5.65 0.04 12.80
N LEU A 56 -5.24 1.29 13.08
CA LEU A 56 -4.24 1.97 12.25
C LEU A 56 -2.86 1.31 12.37
N SER A 57 -2.49 0.85 13.56
CA SER A 57 -1.24 0.11 13.79
C SER A 57 -1.26 -1.24 13.07
N GLU A 58 -2.36 -1.98 13.14
CA GLU A 58 -2.54 -3.26 12.45
C GLU A 58 -2.48 -3.11 10.92
N ASN A 59 -3.17 -2.11 10.37
CA ASN A 59 -3.11 -1.79 8.94
C ASN A 59 -1.69 -1.40 8.48
N PHE A 60 -0.96 -0.68 9.33
CA PHE A 60 0.42 -0.30 9.02
C PHE A 60 1.36 -1.52 9.01
N GLN A 61 1.21 -2.44 9.97
CA GLN A 61 2.05 -3.63 10.06
C GLN A 61 1.76 -4.65 8.95
N THR A 62 0.50 -4.81 8.58
CA THR A 62 0.10 -5.64 7.42
C THR A 62 0.65 -5.10 6.11
N LEU A 63 0.60 -3.77 5.92
CA LEU A 63 1.19 -3.11 4.77
C LEU A 63 2.70 -3.31 4.70
N LEU A 64 3.41 -3.09 5.81
CA LEU A 64 4.86 -3.24 5.83
C LEU A 64 5.27 -4.69 5.53
N SER A 65 4.57 -5.66 6.12
CA SER A 65 4.78 -7.09 5.88
C SER A 65 4.56 -7.46 4.40
N ALA A 66 3.53 -6.89 3.76
CA ALA A 66 3.26 -7.10 2.34
C ALA A 66 4.37 -6.50 1.45
N VAL A 67 4.88 -5.32 1.80
CA VAL A 67 5.99 -4.67 1.08
C VAL A 67 7.28 -5.47 1.22
N ILE A 68 7.62 -5.95 2.42
CA ILE A 68 8.81 -6.78 2.64
C ILE A 68 8.72 -8.09 1.82
N LYS A 69 7.55 -8.73 1.79
CA LYS A 69 7.31 -9.93 0.97
C LYS A 69 7.41 -9.65 -0.53
N ALA A 70 7.05 -8.44 -0.96
CA ALA A 70 7.15 -8.01 -2.36
C ALA A 70 8.58 -7.63 -2.77
N LYS A 71 9.57 -7.73 -1.87
CA LYS A 71 10.98 -7.45 -2.19
C LYS A 71 11.48 -8.39 -3.30
N PRO A 72 11.90 -7.83 -4.46
CA PRO A 72 12.51 -8.65 -5.51
C PRO A 72 13.84 -9.22 -5.04
N THR A 73 14.13 -10.47 -5.38
CA THR A 73 15.42 -11.14 -5.06
C THR A 73 16.63 -10.42 -5.66
N ALA A 74 16.44 -9.66 -6.74
CA ALA A 74 17.48 -8.85 -7.37
C ALA A 74 17.80 -7.53 -6.63
N ALA A 75 16.97 -7.11 -5.65
CA ALA A 75 17.16 -5.85 -4.95
C ALA A 75 18.30 -5.97 -3.91
N LYS A 76 19.46 -5.38 -4.24
CA LYS A 76 20.63 -5.29 -3.36
C LYS A 76 20.55 -4.07 -2.44
N GLY A 77 20.97 -4.21 -1.19
CA GLY A 77 21.02 -3.13 -0.20
C GLY A 77 19.75 -2.97 0.64
N GLN A 78 19.62 -1.81 1.31
CA GLN A 78 18.48 -1.49 2.16
C GLN A 78 17.23 -1.24 1.32
N TYR A 79 16.23 -2.12 1.47
CA TYR A 79 14.99 -2.07 0.68
C TYR A 79 14.08 -0.91 1.11
N LEU A 80 14.04 -0.59 2.41
CA LEU A 80 13.25 0.51 2.98
C LEU A 80 14.18 1.67 3.37
N LYS A 81 14.17 2.75 2.58
CA LYS A 81 15.01 3.94 2.84
C LYS A 81 14.41 4.87 3.90
N SER A 82 13.12 5.18 3.78
CA SER A 82 12.41 6.04 4.71
C SER A 82 10.92 5.69 4.71
N ILE A 83 10.28 5.85 5.86
CA ILE A 83 8.84 5.75 6.02
C ILE A 83 8.37 7.10 6.57
N VAL A 84 7.39 7.72 5.91
CA VAL A 84 6.79 8.98 6.32
C VAL A 84 5.30 8.78 6.45
N LEU A 85 4.76 9.10 7.62
CA LEU A 85 3.33 9.06 7.89
C LEU A 85 2.83 10.50 7.96
N SER A 86 1.88 10.84 7.09
CA SER A 86 1.28 12.17 7.01
C SER A 86 -0.23 12.06 6.96
N THR A 87 -0.91 13.03 7.57
CA THR A 87 -2.34 13.24 7.32
C THR A 87 -2.53 14.00 6.02
N THR A 88 -3.76 14.03 5.48
CA THR A 88 -4.07 14.66 4.19
C THR A 88 -3.64 16.13 4.10
N MET A 89 -3.71 16.87 5.21
CA MET A 89 -3.39 18.30 5.27
C MET A 89 -2.42 18.63 6.41
N GLY A 90 -1.61 17.67 6.87
CA GLY A 90 -0.71 17.86 8.02
C GLY A 90 0.75 17.56 7.69
N PRO A 91 1.66 17.93 8.62
CA PRO A 91 3.08 17.65 8.45
C PRO A 91 3.34 16.14 8.45
N GLY A 92 4.34 15.72 7.66
CA GLY A 92 4.78 14.32 7.62
C GLY A 92 5.76 14.01 8.74
N ILE A 93 5.48 12.96 9.51
CA ILE A 93 6.35 12.45 10.57
C ILE A 93 7.16 11.29 10.01
N LYS A 94 8.49 11.40 10.08
CA LYS A 94 9.41 10.33 9.70
C LYS A 94 9.43 9.26 10.78
N ILE A 95 9.16 8.02 10.40
CA ILE A 95 9.22 6.86 11.29
C ILE A 95 10.54 6.13 11.03
N ASN A 96 11.18 5.67 12.10
CA ASN A 96 12.41 4.90 12.01
C ASN A 96 12.11 3.50 11.46
N THR A 97 12.67 3.19 10.29
CA THR A 97 12.46 1.91 9.59
C THR A 97 13.07 0.71 10.34
N ALA A 98 14.08 0.93 11.18
CA ALA A 98 14.75 -0.15 11.92
C ALA A 98 13.87 -0.75 13.03
N LYS A 99 13.06 0.08 13.72
CA LYS A 99 12.18 -0.39 14.80
C LYS A 99 10.90 -1.09 14.34
N VAL A 100 10.51 -0.90 13.07
CA VAL A 100 9.28 -1.51 12.53
C VAL A 100 9.55 -2.86 11.86
N THR A 101 10.82 -3.24 11.75
CA THR A 101 11.22 -4.54 11.17
C THR A 101 11.45 -5.60 12.26
N GLU A 102 11.46 -5.22 13.55
CA GLU A 102 11.32 -6.13 14.70
C GLU A 102 9.84 -6.52 14.88
#